data_AF-A0A822IXD9-F1
#
_entry.id   AF-A0A822IXD9-F1
#
_cell.length_a   1.000
_cell.length_b   1.000
_cell.length_c   1.000
_cell.angle_alpha   90.00
_cell.angle_beta   90.00
_cell.angle_gamma   90.00
#
_symmetry.space_group_name_H-M   'P 1'
#
loop_
_entity.id
_entity.type
_entity.pdbx_description
1 polymer ?
#
loop_
_entity_poly.entity_id
_entity_poly.type
_entity_poly.pdbx_seq_one_letter_code
_entity_poly.pdbx_strand_id
1 'polypeptide(L)' 'MRYIDKLLTLLQDSKWHKLDEISKNMPVSAYQLNEIIYFLQEQSLIEYENSELKITSKGLLFLNLPI' A
#
# COMPACT_ATOMS: atom_id res chain seq x y z
N MET A 1 7.26 -8.56 -5.58
CA MET A 1 6.67 -7.49 -6.43
C MET A 1 5.16 -7.60 -6.50
N ARG A 2 4.55 -8.69 -7.00
CA ARG A 2 3.07 -8.81 -7.17
C ARG A 2 2.19 -8.29 -6.03
N TYR A 3 2.53 -8.52 -4.76
CA TYR A 3 1.73 -8.05 -3.61
C TYR A 3 1.93 -6.56 -3.29
N ILE A 4 3.13 -6.02 -3.54
CA ILE A 4 3.39 -4.58 -3.46
C ILE A 4 2.59 -3.87 -4.54
N ASP A 5 2.66 -4.37 -5.78
CA ASP A 5 1.94 -3.80 -6.91
C ASP A 5 0.43 -3.83 -6.65
N LYS A 6 -0.09 -4.94 -6.09
CA LYS A 6 -1.49 -5.07 -5.69
C LYS A 6 -1.89 -4.05 -4.63
N LEU A 7 -1.11 -3.89 -3.57
CA LEU A 7 -1.40 -2.92 -2.50
C LEU A 7 -1.42 -1.49 -3.03
N LEU A 8 -0.41 -1.11 -3.82
CA LEU A 8 -0.34 0.23 -4.42
C LEU A 8 -1.50 0.48 -5.40
N THR A 9 -1.92 -0.54 -6.16
CA THR A 9 -3.09 -0.46 -7.05
C THR A 9 -4.39 -0.24 -6.26
N LEU A 10 -4.56 -0.87 -5.09
CA LEU A 10 -5.72 -0.64 -4.22
C LEU A 10 -5.78 0.80 -3.71
N LEU A 11 -4.62 1.45 -3.54
CA LEU A 11 -4.49 2.81 -3.04
C LEU A 11 -4.41 3.89 -4.15
N GLN A 12 -4.47 3.51 -5.43
CA GLN A 12 -4.18 4.41 -6.56
C GLN A 12 -5.10 5.64 -6.65
N ASP A 13 -6.27 5.59 -6.02
CA ASP A 13 -7.22 6.71 -5.98
C ASP A 13 -6.80 7.83 -5.03
N SER A 14 -5.67 7.68 -4.34
CA SER A 14 -5.11 8.65 -3.40
C SER A 14 -6.02 9.01 -2.23
N LYS A 15 -6.96 8.13 -1.89
CA LYS A 15 -7.80 8.26 -0.70
C LYS A 15 -7.24 7.45 0.46
N TRP A 16 -7.77 7.73 1.64
CA TRP A 16 -7.54 6.90 2.82
C TRP A 16 -8.41 5.65 2.75
N HIS A 17 -7.82 4.50 3.04
CA HIS A 17 -8.47 3.19 3.03
C HIS A 17 -8.19 2.45 4.31
N LYS A 18 -9.19 1.81 4.89
CA LYS A 18 -9.02 1.05 6.14
C LYS A 18 -8.19 -0.20 5.91
N LEU A 19 -7.24 -0.46 6.80
CA LEU A 19 -6.40 -1.66 6.77
C LEU A 19 -7.24 -2.95 6.78
N ASP A 20 -8.33 -2.97 7.53
CA ASP A 20 -9.27 -4.10 7.59
C ASP A 20 -9.98 -4.38 6.26
N GLU A 21 -10.17 -3.38 5.41
CA GLU A 21 -10.77 -3.55 4.09
C GLU A 21 -9.73 -4.01 3.07
N ILE A 22 -8.51 -3.48 3.17
CA ILE A 22 -7.36 -3.89 2.37
C ILE A 22 -7.00 -5.35 2.66
N SER A 23 -6.95 -5.75 3.93
CA SER A 23 -6.52 -7.09 4.34
C SER A 23 -7.43 -8.19 3.75
N LYS A 24 -8.74 -7.92 3.62
CA LYS A 24 -9.70 -8.83 2.96
C LYS A 24 -9.39 -9.08 1.49
N ASN A 25 -8.76 -8.11 0.82
CA ASN A 25 -8.43 -8.18 -0.60
C ASN A 25 -6.99 -8.64 -0.85
N MET A 26 -6.22 -8.92 0.21
CA MET A 26 -4.81 -9.28 0.13
C MET A 26 -4.62 -10.77 0.41
N PRO A 27 -4.07 -11.56 -0.54
CA PRO A 27 -3.86 -12.99 -0.37
C PRO A 27 -2.54 -13.28 0.40
N VAL A 28 -2.33 -12.59 1.51
CA VAL A 28 -1.15 -12.71 2.38
C VAL A 28 -1.58 -12.71 3.85
N SER A 29 -0.74 -13.22 4.74
CA SER A 29 -1.03 -13.15 6.17
C SER A 29 -1.00 -11.71 6.69
N ALA A 30 -1.65 -11.46 7.83
CA ALA A 30 -1.60 -10.14 8.49
C ALA A 30 -0.15 -9.71 8.80
N TYR A 31 0.70 -10.64 9.20
CA TYR A 31 2.13 -10.38 9.41
C TYR A 31 2.82 -9.94 8.12
N GLN A 32 2.64 -10.68 7.02
CA GLN A 32 3.22 -10.33 5.72
C GLN A 32 2.69 -8.98 5.19
N LEU A 33 1.40 -8.69 5.39
CA LEU A 33 0.83 -7.40 5.01
C LEU A 33 1.47 -6.25 5.80
N ASN A 34 1.68 -6.42 7.10
CA ASN A 34 2.37 -5.43 7.92
C ASN A 34 3.82 -5.20 7.47
N GLU A 35 4.57 -6.25 7.12
CA GLU A 35 5.92 -6.10 6.57
C GLU A 35 5.94 -5.32 5.24
N ILE A 36 4.94 -5.57 4.37
CA ILE A 36 4.79 -4.82 3.11
C ILE A 36 4.48 -3.35 3.40
N ILE A 37 3.55 -3.07 4.31
CA ILE A 37 3.18 -1.70 4.70
C ILE A 37 4.40 -0.98 5.28
N TYR A 38 5.10 -1.62 6.21
CA TYR A 38 6.32 -1.08 6.82
C TYR A 38 7.36 -0.72 5.76
N PHE A 39 7.67 -1.65 4.84
CA PHE A 39 8.60 -1.41 3.75
C PHE A 39 8.19 -0.21 2.88
N LEU A 40 6.92 -0.12 2.47
CA LEU A 40 6.45 0.98 1.63
C LEU A 40 6.45 2.33 2.36
N GLN A 41 6.18 2.32 3.66
CA GLN A 41 6.22 3.50 4.51
C GLN A 41 7.67 3.99 4.70
N GLU A 42 8.64 3.09 4.92
CA GLU A 42 10.07 3.44 4.95
C GLU A 42 10.54 4.08 3.65
N GLN A 43 10.01 3.63 2.51
CA GLN A 43 10.30 4.23 1.20
C GLN A 43 9.49 5.52 0.93
N SER A 44 8.64 5.96 1.87
CA SER A 44 7.73 7.10 1.74
C SER A 44 6.76 6.97 0.56
N LEU A 45 6.40 5.74 0.18
CA LEU A 45 5.46 5.46 -0.91
C LEU A 45 4.00 5.47 -0.43
N ILE A 46 3.79 5.22 0.86
CA ILE A 46 2.48 5.28 1.51
C ILE A 46 2.57 6.02 2.84
N GLU A 47 1.43 6.54 3.29
CA GLU A 47 1.17 7.01 4.65
C GLU A 47 0.31 5.98 5.37
N TYR A 48 0.56 5.81 6.67
CA TYR A 48 -0.20 4.93 7.56
C TYR A 48 -0.53 5.66 8.86
N GLU A 49 -1.81 5.95 9.07
CA GLU A 49 -2.31 6.68 10.24
C GLU A 49 -3.66 6.10 10.67
N ASN A 50 -3.90 5.96 11.98
CA ASN A 50 -5.20 5.51 12.52
C ASN A 50 -5.77 4.22 11.89
N SER A 51 -4.90 3.27 11.55
CA SER A 51 -5.28 2.03 10.83
C SER A 51 -5.82 2.24 9.41
N GLU A 52 -5.51 3.38 8.81
CA GLU A 52 -5.81 3.71 7.43
C GLU A 52 -4.53 3.94 6.64
N LEU A 53 -4.59 3.64 5.34
CA LEU A 53 -3.49 3.67 4.39
C LEU A 53 -3.84 4.61 3.25
N LYS A 54 -2.85 5.37 2.78
CA LYS A 54 -2.98 6.22 1.58
C LYS A 54 -1.67 6.22 0.81
N ILE A 55 -1.74 6.18 -0.52
CA ILE A 55 -0.55 6.33 -1.36
C ILE A 55 -0.07 7.79 -1.37
N THR A 56 1.24 8.01 -1.31
CA THR A 56 1.82 9.35 -1.45
C THR A 56 1.97 9.73 -2.93
N SER A 57 2.24 11.00 -3.21
CA SER A 57 2.61 11.43 -4.57
C SER A 57 3.84 10.68 -5.11
N LYS A 58 4.79 10.32 -4.23
CA LYS A 58 5.97 9.53 -4.59
C LYS A 58 5.56 8.09 -4.94
N GLY A 59 4.67 7.48 -4.16
CA GLY A 59 4.10 6.16 -4.44
C GLY A 59 3.37 6.10 -5.78
N LEU A 60 2.58 7.11 -6.11
CA LEU A 60 1.91 7.23 -7.41
C LEU A 60 2.91 7.31 -8.57
N LEU A 61 3.97 8.12 -8.42
CA LEU A 61 5.01 8.21 -9.45
C LEU A 61 5.70 6.86 -9.65
N PHE A 62 5.98 6.14 -8.56
CA PHE A 62 6.55 4.80 -8.62
C PHE A 62 5.66 3.81 -9.37
N LEU A 63 4.34 3.84 -9.14
CA LEU A 63 3.36 2.98 -9.84
C LEU A 63 3.33 3.22 -11.36
N ASN A 64 3.64 4.44 -11.81
CA ASN A 64 3.62 4.83 -13.22
C ASN A 64 4.97 4.62 -13.95
N LEU A 65 6.00 4.09 -13.27
CA LEU A 65 7.28 3.80 -13.92
C LEU A 65 7.13 2.59 -14.87
N PRO A 66 7.63 2.66 -16.11
CA PRO A 66 7.65 1.52 -17.01
C PRO A 66 8.51 0.40 -16.42
N ILE A 67 8.01 -0.84 -16.50
CA ILE A 67 8.70 -2.08 -16.13
C ILE A 67 9.60 -2.52 -17.28
#